data_AF-A0A7J8LSY2-F1
#
_entry.id   AF-A0A7J8LSY2-F1
#
_cell.length_a   1.000
_cell.length_b   1.000
_cell.length_c   1.000
_cell.angle_alpha   90.00
_cell.angle_beta   90.00
_cell.angle_gamma   90.00
#
_symmetry.space_group_name_H-M   'P 1'
#
loop_
_entity.id
_entity.type
_entity.pdbx_description
1 polymer ?
#
loop_
_entity_poly.entity_id
_entity_poly.type
_entity_poly.pdbx_seq_one_letter_code
_entity_poly.pdbx_strand_id
1 'polypeptide(L)'
;MIAANGLLGKSCNILSNPKHMVPSLMETGARLFVTRFLSHFISTGCVILLEEGGTMFTFEGTSNRCSLKTVIKVHSPHFYWKVMTEADLGLADSYINGDFSFVDKKDASLTSAKYFFKHVLRQNTLTQARRNISRHYDLVRGLDL
;
A
#
# COMPACT_ATOMS: atom_id res chain seq x y z
N MET A 1 7.93 57.01 -17.58
CA MET A 1 9.21 56.85 -16.84
C MET A 1 8.90 57.06 -15.36
N ILE A 2 9.49 56.25 -14.47
CA ILE A 2 9.36 56.24 -12.98
C ILE A 2 8.16 55.41 -12.49
N ALA A 3 8.20 54.57 -11.45
CA ALA A 3 9.20 53.71 -10.78
C ALA A 3 8.37 52.83 -9.80
N ALA A 4 8.86 51.64 -9.48
CA ALA A 4 8.26 50.70 -8.53
C ALA A 4 8.11 51.28 -7.09
N ASN A 5 7.07 50.83 -6.35
CA ASN A 5 7.14 50.40 -4.95
C ASN A 5 5.73 50.17 -4.37
N GLY A 6 5.47 48.96 -3.86
CA GLY A 6 4.18 48.56 -3.30
C GLY A 6 4.20 47.12 -2.79
N LEU A 7 5.10 46.89 -1.85
CA LEU A 7 5.50 45.65 -1.22
C LEU A 7 4.38 45.00 -0.36
N LEU A 8 4.34 43.66 -0.40
CA LEU A 8 3.89 42.69 0.63
C LEU A 8 2.41 42.58 1.02
N GLY A 9 1.91 41.35 0.87
CA GLY A 9 1.01 40.80 1.88
C GLY A 9 -0.06 39.85 1.37
N LYS A 10 0.33 38.67 0.85
CA LYS A 10 -0.42 37.41 0.96
C LYS A 10 0.43 36.28 0.41
N SER A 11 1.10 35.60 1.31
CA SER A 11 1.86 34.37 1.05
C SER A 11 0.88 33.29 0.57
N CYS A 12 0.77 33.13 -0.75
CA CYS A 12 0.21 31.91 -1.33
C CYS A 12 1.17 30.76 -0.98
N ASN A 13 0.79 29.94 0.00
CA ASN A 13 1.37 28.60 0.20
C ASN A 13 0.93 27.69 -0.95
N ILE A 14 1.32 28.01 -2.18
CA ILE A 14 0.95 27.29 -3.41
C ILE A 14 2.22 27.08 -4.23
N LEU A 15 3.07 26.19 -3.74
CA LEU A 15 3.79 25.22 -4.55
C LEU A 15 4.42 24.18 -3.61
N SER A 16 3.60 23.32 -3.01
CA SER A 16 4.12 22.03 -2.55
C SER A 16 4.53 21.27 -3.80
N ASN A 17 5.81 21.37 -4.17
CA ASN A 17 6.43 20.52 -5.17
C ASN A 17 6.02 19.07 -4.84
N PRO A 18 5.22 18.36 -5.67
CA PRO A 18 4.97 16.96 -5.41
C PRO A 18 6.34 16.30 -5.47
N LYS A 19 6.83 15.85 -4.31
CA LYS A 19 8.07 15.09 -4.26
C LYS A 19 7.77 13.82 -5.04
N HIS A 20 8.17 13.80 -6.31
CA HIS A 20 8.17 12.58 -7.10
C HIS A 20 8.82 11.51 -6.24
N MET A 21 8.09 10.43 -5.94
CA MET A 21 8.68 9.29 -5.24
C MET A 21 9.90 8.85 -6.04
N VAL A 22 11.10 9.06 -5.50
CA VAL A 22 12.34 8.50 -6.05
C VAL A 22 12.66 7.28 -5.19
N PRO A 23 12.14 6.09 -5.54
CA PRO A 23 12.48 4.88 -4.81
C PRO A 23 13.97 4.59 -4.99
N SER A 24 14.63 4.20 -3.90
CA SER A 24 15.94 3.56 -3.94
C SER A 24 15.90 2.26 -4.75
N LEU A 25 17.07 1.69 -5.07
CA LEU A 25 17.16 0.41 -5.78
C LEU A 25 16.36 -0.69 -5.07
N MET A 26 16.44 -0.73 -3.73
CA MET A 26 15.72 -1.69 -2.90
C MET A 26 14.20 -1.45 -2.93
N GLU A 27 13.75 -0.20 -2.85
CA GLU A 27 12.33 0.16 -2.92
C GLU A 27 11.75 -0.08 -4.31
N THR A 28 12.56 0.05 -5.37
CA THR A 28 12.17 -0.30 -6.73
C THR A 28 11.94 -1.80 -6.86
N GLY A 29 12.83 -2.61 -6.27
CA GLY A 29 12.66 -4.07 -6.18
C GLY A 29 11.43 -4.46 -5.37
N ALA A 30 11.23 -3.82 -4.21
CA ALA A 30 10.06 -4.04 -3.37
C ALA A 30 8.76 -3.67 -4.07
N ARG A 31 8.73 -2.53 -4.78
CA ARG A 31 7.57 -2.13 -5.59
C ARG A 31 7.26 -3.16 -6.66
N LEU A 32 8.28 -3.63 -7.39
CA LEU A 32 8.08 -4.66 -8.43
C LEU A 32 7.51 -5.95 -7.83
N PHE A 33 8.06 -6.39 -6.69
CA PHE A 33 7.59 -7.58 -6.00
C PHE A 33 6.13 -7.43 -5.55
N VAL A 34 5.81 -6.36 -4.83
CA VAL A 34 4.46 -6.12 -4.28
C VAL A 34 3.42 -5.96 -5.38
N THR A 35 3.72 -5.21 -6.45
CA THR A 35 2.78 -5.04 -7.57
C THR A 35 2.52 -6.37 -8.29
N ARG A 36 3.54 -7.22 -8.46
CA ARG A 36 3.36 -8.57 -9.03
C ARG A 36 2.57 -9.48 -8.10
N PHE A 37 2.87 -9.44 -6.81
CA PHE A 37 2.15 -10.18 -5.79
C PHE A 37 0.67 -9.80 -5.78
N LEU A 38 0.34 -8.51 -5.69
CA LEU A 38 -1.05 -8.02 -5.70
C LEU A 38 -1.80 -8.39 -6.98
N SER A 39 -1.13 -8.34 -8.14
CA SER A 39 -1.75 -8.76 -9.41
C SER A 39 -2.15 -10.24 -9.43
N HIS A 40 -1.41 -11.11 -8.76
CA HIS A 40 -1.75 -12.53 -8.67
C HIS A 40 -2.73 -12.82 -7.52
N PHE A 41 -2.59 -12.08 -6.43
CA PHE A 41 -3.35 -12.28 -5.20
C PHE A 41 -4.79 -11.78 -5.30
N ILE A 42 -5.03 -10.65 -5.97
CA ILE A 42 -6.36 -10.05 -6.10
C ILE A 42 -7.16 -10.84 -7.14
N SER A 43 -8.00 -11.74 -6.66
CA SER A 43 -8.90 -12.55 -7.49
C SER A 43 -10.32 -12.00 -7.59
N THR A 44 -10.70 -11.06 -6.69
CA THR A 44 -12.05 -10.48 -6.60
C THR A 44 -11.99 -8.98 -6.34
N GLY A 45 -12.77 -8.21 -7.10
CA GLY A 45 -12.81 -6.75 -7.00
C GLY A 45 -11.66 -6.06 -7.74
N CYS A 46 -11.57 -4.74 -7.60
CA CYS A 46 -10.54 -3.91 -8.23
C CYS A 46 -9.81 -3.06 -7.19
N VAL A 47 -8.48 -3.11 -7.19
CA VAL A 47 -7.62 -2.29 -6.32
C VAL A 47 -6.71 -1.45 -7.19
N ILE A 48 -6.68 -0.15 -6.93
CA ILE A 48 -5.81 0.80 -7.64
C ILE A 48 -4.82 1.37 -6.63
N LEU A 49 -3.52 1.24 -6.91
CA LEU A 49 -2.47 2.00 -6.22
C LEU A 49 -2.16 3.26 -7.03
N LEU A 50 -2.24 4.42 -6.40
CA LEU A 50 -1.89 5.72 -6.96
C LEU A 50 -0.68 6.26 -6.21
N GLU A 51 0.49 6.28 -6.85
CA GLU A 51 1.70 6.83 -6.26
C GLU A 51 1.74 8.35 -6.35
N GLU A 52 2.49 8.99 -5.44
CA GLU A 52 2.66 10.45 -5.40
C GLU A 52 3.42 11.06 -6.61
N GLY A 53 3.78 10.25 -7.62
CA GLY A 53 4.29 10.68 -8.93
C GLY A 53 3.24 10.62 -10.06
N GLY A 54 1.99 10.27 -9.77
CA GLY A 54 0.93 10.06 -10.77
C GLY A 54 0.92 8.68 -11.41
N THR A 55 1.89 7.82 -11.09
CA THR A 55 1.89 6.41 -11.51
C THR A 55 0.71 5.68 -10.90
N MET A 56 -0.04 4.95 -11.73
CA MET A 56 -1.17 4.14 -11.29
C MET A 56 -0.95 2.66 -11.62
N PHE A 57 -1.19 1.79 -10.64
CA PHE A 57 -1.27 0.34 -10.83
C PHE A 57 -2.69 -0.11 -10.56
N THR A 58 -3.29 -0.83 -11.52
CA THR A 58 -4.64 -1.39 -11.37
C THR A 58 -4.55 -2.90 -11.32
N PHE A 59 -5.16 -3.48 -10.29
CA PHE A 59 -5.25 -4.91 -10.06
C PHE A 59 -6.73 -5.31 -10.05
N GLU A 60 -7.15 -6.05 -11.07
CA GLU A 60 -8.54 -6.44 -11.24
C GLU A 60 -8.66 -7.96 -11.14
N GLY A 61 -9.54 -8.39 -10.25
CA GLY A 61 -9.86 -9.80 -10.06
C GLY A 61 -10.75 -10.32 -11.17
N THR A 62 -10.56 -11.58 -11.56
CA THR A 62 -11.32 -12.23 -12.64
C THR A 62 -12.75 -12.60 -12.24
N SER A 63 -13.10 -12.51 -10.95
CA SER A 63 -14.44 -12.88 -10.48
C SER A 63 -15.47 -11.76 -10.70
N ASN A 64 -16.58 -12.09 -11.33
CA ASN A 64 -17.72 -11.18 -11.57
C ASN A 64 -18.62 -10.92 -10.34
N ARG A 65 -18.25 -11.39 -9.14
CA ARG A 65 -19.12 -11.38 -7.95
C ARG A 65 -19.10 -10.07 -7.15
N CYS A 66 -18.10 -9.23 -7.34
CA CYS A 66 -17.95 -7.96 -6.61
C CYS A 66 -17.40 -6.86 -7.52
N SER A 67 -18.14 -5.77 -7.68
CA SER A 67 -17.73 -4.55 -8.38
C SER A 67 -17.02 -3.53 -7.47
N LEU A 68 -16.62 -3.95 -6.27
CA LEU A 68 -15.96 -3.06 -5.31
C LEU A 68 -14.61 -2.61 -5.86
N LYS A 69 -14.47 -1.30 -6.03
CA LYS A 69 -13.27 -0.62 -6.50
C LYS A 69 -12.71 0.21 -5.36
N THR A 70 -11.49 -0.10 -4.95
CA THR A 70 -10.77 0.66 -3.91
C THR A 70 -9.55 1.34 -4.52
N VAL A 71 -9.31 2.58 -4.11
CA VAL A 71 -8.16 3.37 -4.55
C VAL A 71 -7.33 3.74 -3.34
N ILE A 72 -6.09 3.26 -3.35
CA ILE A 72 -5.07 3.46 -2.32
C ILE A 72 -4.06 4.46 -2.87
N LYS A 73 -3.91 5.61 -2.21
CA LYS A 73 -2.83 6.57 -2.47
C LYS A 73 -1.60 6.17 -1.67
N VAL A 74 -0.49 5.93 -2.35
CA VAL A 74 0.81 5.66 -1.73
C VAL A 74 1.57 6.98 -1.65
N HIS A 75 1.87 7.41 -0.42
CA HIS A 75 2.58 8.65 -0.12
C HIS A 75 4.09 8.41 0.06
N SER A 76 4.49 7.16 0.28
CA SER A 76 5.86 6.81 0.66
C SER A 76 6.30 5.47 0.05
N PRO A 77 7.53 5.36 -0.51
CA PRO A 77 8.06 4.11 -1.03
C PRO A 77 8.28 3.05 0.07
N HIS A 78 8.37 3.47 1.33
CA HIS A 78 8.46 2.56 2.49
C HIS A 78 7.26 1.61 2.58
N PHE A 79 6.10 2.01 2.05
CA PHE A 79 4.94 1.13 1.92
C PHE A 79 5.31 -0.22 1.28
N TYR A 80 6.01 -0.18 0.14
CA TYR A 80 6.34 -1.40 -0.60
C TYR A 80 7.34 -2.26 0.15
N TRP A 81 8.35 -1.65 0.78
CA TRP A 81 9.33 -2.36 1.58
C TRP A 81 8.66 -3.08 2.75
N LYS A 82 7.86 -2.37 3.54
CA LYS A 82 7.14 -2.93 4.70
C LYS A 82 6.19 -4.04 4.29
N VAL A 83 5.40 -3.86 3.23
CA VAL A 83 4.50 -4.91 2.72
C VAL A 83 5.29 -6.13 2.23
N MET A 84 6.45 -5.94 1.61
CA MET A 84 7.31 -7.05 1.17
C MET A 84 7.91 -7.82 2.34
N THR A 85 8.42 -7.14 3.38
CA THR A 85 9.17 -7.77 4.47
C THR A 85 8.27 -8.30 5.58
N GLU A 86 7.19 -7.60 5.87
CA GLU A 86 6.33 -7.84 7.04
C GLU A 86 4.88 -8.19 6.65
N ALA A 87 4.58 -8.28 5.34
CA ALA A 87 3.29 -8.69 4.80
C ALA A 87 2.12 -7.90 5.44
N ASP A 88 1.22 -8.59 6.13
CA ASP A 88 0.03 -8.02 6.77
C ASP A 88 0.39 -7.02 7.88
N LEU A 89 1.46 -7.28 8.63
CA LEU A 89 1.93 -6.35 9.66
C LEU A 89 2.50 -5.08 9.01
N GLY A 90 3.28 -5.25 7.94
CA GLY A 90 3.81 -4.13 7.16
C GLY A 90 2.71 -3.29 6.51
N LEU A 91 1.61 -3.92 6.10
CA LEU A 91 0.41 -3.22 5.61
C LEU A 91 -0.28 -2.41 6.72
N ALA A 92 -0.38 -2.95 7.94
CA ALA A 92 -0.94 -2.22 9.07
C ALA A 92 -0.03 -1.08 9.55
N ASP A 93 1.27 -1.35 9.66
CA ASP A 93 2.27 -0.37 10.06
C ASP A 93 2.35 0.79 9.07
N SER A 94 2.32 0.51 7.77
CA SER A 94 2.29 1.54 6.73
C SER A 94 1.00 2.39 6.78
N TYR A 95 -0.14 1.82 7.18
CA TYR A 95 -1.36 2.60 7.40
C TYR A 95 -1.25 3.53 8.61
N ILE A 96 -0.76 3.02 9.75
CA ILE A 96 -0.61 3.79 11.00
C ILE A 96 0.39 4.94 10.80
N ASN A 97 1.49 4.67 10.11
CA ASN A 97 2.51 5.68 9.82
C ASN A 97 2.13 6.64 8.68
N GLY A 98 1.00 6.42 8.00
CA GLY A 98 0.53 7.28 6.92
C GLY A 98 1.32 7.12 5.62
N ASP A 99 2.03 6.01 5.43
CA ASP A 99 2.73 5.69 4.17
C ASP A 99 1.75 5.50 2.99
N PHE A 100 0.48 5.20 3.29
CA PHE A 100 -0.62 5.22 2.31
C PHE A 100 -1.93 5.69 2.93
N SER A 101 -2.90 6.07 2.09
CA SER A 101 -4.27 6.36 2.52
C SER A 101 -5.30 5.94 1.46
N PHE A 102 -6.58 5.93 1.83
CA PHE A 102 -7.67 5.71 0.88
C PHE A 102 -8.14 7.04 0.29
N VAL A 103 -8.37 7.07 -1.03
CA VAL A 103 -8.78 8.30 -1.74
C VAL A 103 -10.16 8.77 -1.33
N ASP A 104 -11.07 7.83 -1.11
CA ASP A 104 -12.46 8.15 -0.85
C ASP A 104 -12.72 8.11 0.66
N LYS A 105 -13.32 9.19 1.19
CA LYS A 105 -13.60 9.39 2.63
C LYS A 105 -15.03 9.00 3.03
N LYS A 106 -15.85 8.57 2.07
CA LYS A 106 -17.24 8.16 2.32
C LYS A 106 -17.31 6.70 2.78
N ASP A 107 -18.39 6.32 3.47
CA ASP A 107 -18.59 4.99 4.06
C ASP A 107 -18.40 3.80 3.09
N ALA A 108 -18.58 4.04 1.78
CA ALA A 108 -18.31 3.07 0.72
C ALA A 108 -16.83 2.67 0.62
N SER A 109 -15.91 3.60 0.91
CA SER A 109 -14.47 3.37 0.91
C SER A 109 -14.03 2.56 2.11
N LEU A 110 -14.57 2.85 3.30
CA LEU A 110 -14.32 2.06 4.51
C LEU A 110 -14.81 0.62 4.36
N THR A 111 -15.97 0.46 3.71
CA THR A 111 -16.50 -0.86 3.38
C THR A 111 -15.57 -1.60 2.42
N SER A 112 -15.12 -0.93 1.35
CA SER A 112 -14.21 -1.50 0.36
C SER A 112 -12.83 -1.84 0.97
N ALA A 113 -12.29 -0.94 1.80
CA ALA A 113 -11.07 -1.16 2.57
C ALA A 113 -11.23 -2.34 3.53
N LYS A 114 -12.34 -2.41 4.28
CA LYS A 114 -12.65 -3.55 5.16
C LYS A 114 -12.68 -4.87 4.40
N TYR A 115 -13.28 -4.90 3.20
CA TYR A 115 -13.27 -6.09 2.36
C TYR A 115 -11.89 -6.40 1.80
N PHE A 116 -11.11 -5.40 1.40
CA PHE A 116 -9.72 -5.57 0.97
C PHE A 116 -8.86 -6.17 2.08
N PHE A 117 -8.84 -5.56 3.28
CA PHE A 117 -8.13 -6.12 4.43
C PHE A 117 -8.65 -7.50 4.80
N LYS A 118 -9.98 -7.73 4.81
CA LYS A 118 -10.53 -9.07 5.04
C LYS A 118 -10.02 -10.08 4.01
N HIS A 119 -9.87 -9.70 2.75
CA HIS A 119 -9.37 -10.59 1.71
C HIS A 119 -7.87 -10.84 1.84
N VAL A 120 -7.10 -9.76 2.01
CA VAL A 120 -5.64 -9.79 2.22
C VAL A 120 -5.28 -10.62 3.44
N LEU A 121 -5.81 -10.26 4.60
CA LEU A 121 -5.55 -10.94 5.86
C LEU A 121 -6.03 -12.39 5.84
N ARG A 122 -7.20 -12.71 5.26
CA ARG A 122 -7.74 -14.09 5.31
C ARG A 122 -6.92 -15.09 4.49
N GLN A 123 -6.39 -14.69 3.33
CA GLN A 123 -5.58 -15.57 2.48
C GLN A 123 -4.14 -15.69 3.04
N ASN A 124 -3.59 -14.62 3.62
CA ASN A 124 -2.29 -14.64 4.28
C ASN A 124 -2.34 -15.40 5.62
N THR A 125 -3.37 -15.23 6.45
CA THR A 125 -3.49 -15.93 7.76
C THR A 125 -3.51 -17.46 7.59
N LEU A 126 -4.22 -18.03 6.62
CA LEU A 126 -4.28 -19.49 6.45
C LEU A 126 -2.96 -20.10 5.97
N THR A 127 -2.25 -19.42 5.08
CA THR A 127 -1.01 -19.92 4.47
C THR A 127 0.21 -19.63 5.35
N GLN A 128 0.21 -18.46 6.01
CA GLN A 128 1.32 -17.94 6.78
C GLN A 128 1.25 -18.34 8.24
N ALA A 129 0.06 -18.42 8.89
CA ALA A 129 -0.03 -19.03 10.22
C ALA A 129 0.44 -20.49 10.19
N ARG A 130 0.10 -21.25 9.14
CA ARG A 130 0.61 -22.63 8.95
C ARG A 130 2.14 -22.67 8.83
N ARG A 131 2.76 -21.78 8.04
CA ARG A 131 4.23 -21.73 7.89
C ARG A 131 4.94 -21.19 9.13
N ASN A 132 4.36 -20.22 9.83
CA ASN A 132 4.92 -19.62 11.04
C ASN A 132 4.84 -20.59 12.23
N ILE A 133 3.73 -21.33 12.35
CA ILE A 133 3.55 -22.40 13.34
C ILE A 133 4.48 -23.59 13.01
N SER A 134 4.60 -24.00 11.74
CA SER A 134 5.51 -25.10 11.33
C SER A 134 6.97 -24.80 11.69
N ARG A 135 7.47 -23.59 11.39
CA ARG A 135 8.84 -23.19 11.75
C ARG A 135 9.09 -23.19 13.26
N HIS A 136 8.04 -22.99 14.06
CA HIS A 136 8.15 -23.03 15.52
C HIS A 136 8.16 -24.46 16.09
N TYR A 137 7.66 -25.46 15.35
CA TYR A 137 7.72 -26.88 15.75
C TYR A 137 8.94 -27.64 15.21
N ASP A 138 9.60 -27.15 14.15
CA ASP A 138 10.83 -27.76 13.62
C ASP A 138 12.05 -27.57 14.56
N LEU A 139 12.00 -26.63 15.52
CA LEU A 139 13.07 -26.40 16.51
C LEU A 139 12.96 -27.28 17.78
N VAL A 140 11.83 -27.97 17.99
CA VAL A 140 11.62 -28.84 19.17
C VAL A 140 12.01 -30.30 18.90
N ARG A 141 12.21 -30.68 17.63
CA ARG A 141 12.55 -32.06 17.23
C ARG A 141 14.03 -32.23 16.85
N GLY A 142 14.92 -31.53 17.55
CA GLY A 142 16.38 -31.65 17.39
C GLY A 142 17.13 -32.06 18.66
N LEU A 143 16.42 -32.35 19.76
CA LEU A 143 17.01 -32.66 21.07
C LEU A 143 16.59 -34.03 21.63
N ASP A 144 16.07 -34.93 20.80
CA ASP A 144 15.74 -36.31 21.19
C ASP A 144 16.52 -37.35 20.36
N LEU A 145 17.85 -37.25 20.34
CA LEU A 145 18.76 -38.37 20.01
C LEU A 145 20.04 -38.26 20.83
#